data_AF-A0A2G1X0D2-F1
#
_entry.id   AF-A0A2G1X0D2-F1
#
_cell.length_a   1.000
_cell.length_b   1.000
_cell.length_c   1.000
_cell.angle_alpha   90.00
_cell.angle_beta   90.00
_cell.angle_gamma   90.00
#
_symmetry.space_group_name_H-M   'P 1'
#
loop_
_entity.id
_entity.type
_entity.pdbx_description
1 polymer ?
#
loop_
_entity_poly.entity_id
_entity_poly.type
_entity_poly.pdbx_seq_one_letter_code
_entity_poly.pdbx_strand_id
1 'polypeptide(L)' 'MDLAIDAPAPAAPDCAADGTWLACIECDETFAPFEAVRYTCDECDGLLEVRYDDPPTFDEFGAGAPSDGPER' A
#
# COMPACT_ATOMS: atom_id res chain seq x y z
N MET A 1 7.45 -8.89 19.46
CA MET A 1 6.63 -8.37 18.35
C MET A 1 5.23 -8.85 18.62
N ASP A 2 4.44 -7.98 19.24
CA ASP A 2 3.07 -8.27 19.64
C ASP A 2 2.16 -7.95 18.45
N LEU A 3 1.67 -8.99 17.78
CA LEU A 3 0.77 -8.86 16.64
C LEU A 3 -0.66 -8.73 17.17
N ALA A 4 -1.02 -7.52 17.61
CA ALA A 4 -2.38 -7.18 17.99
C ALA A 4 -3.18 -6.78 16.75
N ILE A 5 -4.34 -7.42 16.54
CA ILE A 5 -5.25 -7.10 15.43
C ILE A 5 -5.79 -5.66 15.56
N ASP A 6 -5.95 -5.18 16.79
CA ASP A 6 -6.46 -3.84 17.09
C ASP A 6 -5.35 -2.76 17.16
N ALA A 7 -4.15 -3.05 16.67
CA ALA A 7 -3.10 -2.04 16.60
C ALA A 7 -3.53 -0.89 15.67
N PRO A 8 -3.30 0.38 16.06
CA PRO A 8 -3.64 1.51 15.22
C PRO A 8 -2.86 1.46 13.90
N ALA A 9 -3.52 1.88 12.81
CA ALA A 9 -2.87 1.99 11.51
C ALA A 9 -1.71 3.03 11.57
N PRO A 10 -0.64 2.81 10.79
CA PRO A 10 0.43 3.79 10.68
C PRO A 10 -0.10 5.08 10.04
N ALA A 11 0.29 6.23 10.59
CA ALA A 11 -0.05 7.53 10.02
C ALA A 11 0.77 7.82 8.76
N ALA A 12 0.19 8.58 7.82
CA ALA A 12 0.90 9.00 6.62
C ALA A 12 2.15 9.85 6.92
N PRO A 13 3.30 9.56 6.26
CA PRO A 13 4.49 10.40 6.31
C PRO A 13 4.33 11.66 5.44
N ASP A 14 5.21 12.66 5.62
CA ASP A 14 5.17 13.92 4.87
C ASP A 14 5.36 13.76 3.36
N CYS A 15 5.98 12.65 2.93
CA CYS A 15 6.20 12.33 1.51
C CYS A 15 4.99 11.62 0.86
N ALA A 16 3.93 11.33 1.62
CA ALA A 16 2.73 10.72 1.07
C ALA A 16 2.04 11.65 0.06
N ALA A 17 1.57 11.07 -1.04
CA ALA A 17 0.72 11.77 -2.01
C ALA A 17 -0.65 11.09 -2.04
N ASP A 18 -1.72 11.88 -1.88
CA ASP A 18 -3.10 11.38 -1.80
C ASP A 18 -3.26 10.25 -0.76
N GLY A 19 -2.59 10.41 0.39
CA GLY A 19 -2.59 9.41 1.47
C GLY A 19 -1.84 8.12 1.15
N THR A 20 -1.14 8.04 0.01
CA THR A 20 -0.41 6.85 -0.43
C THR A 20 1.10 7.07 -0.31
N TRP A 21 1.84 6.07 0.15
CA TRP A 21 3.31 6.10 0.19
C TRP A 21 3.91 4.70 0.03
N LEU A 22 5.23 4.64 -0.20
CA LEU A 22 5.99 3.40 -0.23
C LEU A 22 6.77 3.26 1.07
N ALA A 23 6.71 2.09 1.71
CA ALA A 23 7.51 1.75 2.88
C ALA A 23 8.38 0.53 2.58
N CYS A 24 9.65 0.57 3.00
CA CYS A 24 10.49 -0.63 2.92
C CYS A 24 10.14 -1.60 4.05
N ILE A 25 9.89 -2.86 3.72
CA ILE A 25 9.54 -3.89 4.70
C ILE A 25 10.72 -4.29 5.61
N GLU A 26 11.95 -3.94 5.24
CA GLU A 26 13.16 -4.32 5.96
C GLU A 26 13.71 -3.19 6.83
N CYS A 27 13.72 -1.95 6.33
CA CYS A 27 14.29 -0.81 7.03
C CYS A 27 13.29 0.30 7.40
N ASP A 28 12.01 0.13 7.07
CA ASP A 28 10.92 1.08 7.34
C ASP A 28 11.08 2.48 6.70
N GLU A 29 12.04 2.66 5.78
CA GLU A 29 12.23 3.91 5.06
C GLU A 29 11.01 4.23 4.17
N THR A 30 10.65 5.51 4.11
CA THR A 30 9.44 5.99 3.43
C THR A 30 9.76 6.82 2.19
N PHE A 31 9.09 6.52 1.09
CA PHE A 31 9.28 7.20 -0.18
C PHE A 31 7.95 7.70 -0.74
N ALA A 32 8.02 8.78 -1.52
CA ALA A 32 6.86 9.28 -2.25
C ALA A 32 6.34 8.23 -3.25
N PRO A 33 5.03 8.14 -3.47
CA PRO A 33 4.46 7.19 -4.42
C PRO A 33 4.70 7.61 -5.88
N PHE A 34 4.67 6.64 -6.80
CA PHE A 34 4.51 6.76 -8.28
C PHE A 34 5.25 7.87 -9.05
N GLU A 35 6.27 8.53 -8.51
CA GLU A 35 7.13 9.44 -9.31
C GLU A 35 7.91 8.66 -10.39
N ALA A 36 8.27 7.41 -10.07
CA ALA A 36 8.83 6.42 -11.00
C ALA A 36 8.41 5.00 -10.58
N VAL A 37 8.50 4.04 -11.49
CA VAL A 37 8.31 2.61 -11.16
C VAL A 37 9.46 2.16 -10.26
N ARG A 38 9.16 1.99 -8.98
CA ARG A 38 10.14 1.64 -7.95
C ARG A 38 9.58 0.51 -7.08
N TYR A 39 10.29 -0.61 -7.04
CA TYR A 39 9.89 -1.80 -6.26
C TYR A 39 10.97 -2.25 -5.28
N THR A 40 12.15 -1.61 -5.28
CA THR A 40 13.27 -1.87 -4.36
C THR A 40 13.67 -0.60 -3.61
N CYS A 41 14.16 -0.74 -2.37
CA CYS A 41 14.73 0.33 -1.56
C CYS A 41 16.16 0.70 -2.04
N ASP A 42 16.54 1.98 -2.03
CA ASP A 42 17.88 2.42 -2.47
C ASP A 42 18.96 2.06 -1.44
N GLU A 43 18.58 1.92 -0.18
CA GLU A 43 19.50 1.75 0.95
C GLU A 43 19.83 0.28 1.23
N CYS A 44 18.88 -0.63 0.95
CA CYS A 44 19.00 -2.05 1.33
C CYS A 44 18.57 -3.04 0.24
N ASP A 45 18.17 -2.58 -0.94
CA ASP A 45 17.61 -3.40 -2.03
C ASP A 45 16.33 -4.21 -1.66
N GLY A 46 15.78 -3.99 -0.48
CA GLY A 46 14.58 -4.65 0.01
C GLY A 46 13.31 -4.24 -0.73
N LEU A 47 12.26 -5.07 -0.66
CA LEU A 47 11.01 -4.80 -1.34
C LEU A 47 10.27 -3.61 -0.71
N LEU A 48 9.67 -2.78 -1.56
CA LEU A 48 8.80 -1.69 -1.14
C LEU A 48 7.34 -2.15 -1.18
N GLU A 49 6.61 -1.90 -0.10
CA GLU A 49 5.16 -2.08 -0.04
C GLU A 49 4.44 -0.73 -0.15
N VAL A 50 3.29 -0.74 -0.82
CA VAL A 50 2.41 0.44 -0.90
C VAL A 50 1.52 0.46 0.33
N ARG A 51 1.50 1.59 1.04
CA ARG A 51 0.62 1.85 2.18
C ARG A 51 -0.33 3.01 1.90
N TYR A 52 -1.47 2.99 2.59
CA TYR A 52 -2.55 3.97 2.47
C TYR A 52 -2.93 4.50 3.85
N ASP A 53 -3.20 5.79 3.93
CA ASP A 53 -3.73 6.47 5.12
C ASP A 53 -5.18 6.04 5.36
N ASP A 54 -5.96 6.05 4.28
CA ASP A 54 -7.32 5.50 4.23
C ASP A 54 -7.38 4.46 3.10
N PRO A 55 -7.57 3.16 3.42
CA PRO A 55 -7.63 2.13 2.41
C PRO A 55 -8.95 2.21 1.63
N PRO A 56 -8.92 2.12 0.28
CA PRO A 56 -10.14 2.16 -0.51
C PRO A 56 -11.05 0.97 -0.20
N THR A 57 -12.34 1.24 -0.12
CA THR A 57 -13.41 0.24 0.03
C THR A 57 -13.69 -0.47 -1.29
N PHE A 58 -14.30 -1.66 -1.24
CA PHE A 58 -14.66 -2.40 -2.44
C PHE A 58 -15.59 -1.63 -3.37
N ASP A 59 -16.49 -0.79 -2.84
CA ASP A 59 -17.42 0.02 -3.61
C ASP A 59 -16.71 1.07 -4.49
N GLU A 60 -15.52 1.52 -4.09
CA GLU A 60 -14.73 2.50 -4.85
C GLU A 60 -14.04 1.90 -6.08
N PHE A 61 -13.87 0.57 -6.12
CA PHE A 61 -13.35 -0.13 -7.29
C PHE A 61 -14.41 -0.36 -8.40
N GLY A 62 -15.64 0.11 -8.19
CA GLY A 62 -16.77 -0.06 -9.10
C GLY A 62 -17.52 -1.39 -8.91
N ALA A 63 -18.46 -1.71 -9.81
CA ALA A 63 -19.36 -2.88 -9.67
C ALA A 63 -18.67 -4.26 -9.82
N GLY A 64 -17.33 -4.30 -9.93
CA GLY A 64 -16.56 -5.52 -10.13
C GLY A 64 -16.74 -6.14 -11.52
N ALA A 65 -16.07 -7.27 -11.74
CA ALA A 65 -16.33 -8.11 -12.90
C ALA A 65 -17.70 -8.80 -12.76
N PRO A 66 -18.39 -9.12 -13.88
CA PRO A 66 -19.62 -9.91 -13.81
C PRO A 66 -19.38 -11.20 -13.05
N SER A 67 -20.22 -11.46 -12.05
CA SER A 67 -20.20 -12.69 -11.25
C SER A 67 -20.73 -13.91 -12.02
N ASP A 68 -21.39 -13.66 -13.15
CA ASP A 68 -21.75 -14.67 -14.15
C ASP A 68 -20.47 -15.05 -14.92
N GLY A 69 -19.63 -15.85 -14.27
CA GLY A 69 -18.45 -16.44 -14.89
C GLY A 69 -18.81 -17.19 -16.18
N PRO A 70 -17.84 -17.50 -17.05
CA PRO A 70 -18.12 -18.10 -18.35
C PRO A 70 -18.98 -19.36 -18.20
N GLU A 71 -20.02 -19.50 -19.03
CA GLU A 71 -20.90 -20.68 -19.07
C GLU A 71 -20.02 -21.93 -19.24
N ARG A 72 -20.03 -22.80 -18.23
CA ARG A 72 -19.14 -23.95 -18.11
C ARG A 72 -19.78 -25.27 -18.51
#